data_AF-A0A941NH06-F1
#
_entry.id   AF-A0A941NH06-F1
#
_cell.length_a   1.000
_cell.length_b   1.000
_cell.length_c   1.000
_cell.angle_alpha   90.00
_cell.angle_beta   90.00
_cell.angle_gamma   90.00
#
_symmetry.space_group_name_H-M   'P 1'
#
loop_
_entity.id
_entity.type
_entity.pdbx_description
1 polymer ?
#
loop_
_entity_poly.entity_id
_entity_poly.type
_entity_poly.pdbx_seq_one_letter_code
_entity_poly.pdbx_strand_id
1 'polypeptide(L)'
;SPELLGEDVHRLSLVVLEFPKFRDGRGFSWARLLRTRLGFKGQVRAVGDFLYDQIAHQRRVGFDAWEVANGFTPGDLHRALNEISNVYQPSADGRKTIRQLRASA
;
A
#
# COMPACT_ATOMS: atom_id res chain seq x y z
N SER A 1 1.14 -16.51 5.02
CA SER A 1 1.88 -15.66 4.06
C SER A 1 1.11 -15.68 2.74
N PRO A 2 1.02 -14.58 1.98
CA PRO A 2 0.40 -14.56 0.66
C PRO A 2 1.06 -15.51 -0.35
N GLU A 3 2.33 -15.88 -0.13
CA GLU A 3 3.05 -16.85 -0.98
C GLU A 3 2.32 -18.18 -1.12
N LEU A 4 1.52 -18.58 -0.12
CA LEU A 4 0.74 -19.81 -0.15
C LEU A 4 -0.41 -19.77 -1.18
N LEU A 5 -0.78 -18.58 -1.67
CA LEU A 5 -1.79 -18.43 -2.73
C LEU A 5 -1.24 -18.88 -4.09
N GLY A 6 0.08 -18.79 -4.33
CA GLY A 6 0.68 -19.14 -5.62
C GLY A 6 -0.07 -18.53 -6.82
N GLU A 7 -0.35 -19.36 -7.82
CA GLU A 7 -1.09 -18.98 -9.02
C GLU A 7 -2.59 -18.73 -8.78
N ASP A 8 -3.18 -19.28 -7.72
CA ASP A 8 -4.60 -19.07 -7.40
C ASP A 8 -4.91 -17.61 -7.09
N VAL A 9 -3.88 -16.81 -6.75
CA VAL A 9 -4.00 -15.37 -6.55
C VAL A 9 -4.66 -14.65 -7.74
N HIS A 10 -4.47 -15.17 -8.96
CA HIS A 10 -5.03 -14.60 -10.19
C HIS A 10 -6.54 -14.84 -10.35
N ARG A 11 -7.12 -15.73 -9.54
CA ARG A 11 -8.55 -16.02 -9.53
C ARG A 11 -9.32 -15.13 -8.54
N LEU A 12 -8.61 -14.37 -7.72
CA LEU A 12 -9.18 -13.48 -6.73
C LEU A 12 -9.37 -12.08 -7.33
N SER A 13 -10.45 -11.40 -6.93
CA SER A 13 -10.67 -9.98 -7.24
C SER A 13 -10.17 -9.06 -6.14
N LEU A 14 -10.04 -9.57 -4.91
CA LEU A 14 -9.74 -8.81 -3.70
C LEU A 14 -8.89 -9.65 -2.74
N VAL A 15 -7.87 -9.04 -2.16
CA VAL A 15 -7.15 -9.53 -0.98
C VAL A 15 -7.25 -8.46 0.11
N VAL A 16 -7.73 -8.86 1.28
CA VAL A 16 -7.80 -8.01 2.46
C VAL A 16 -6.60 -8.33 3.36
N LEU A 17 -5.84 -7.32 3.74
CA LEU A 17 -4.77 -7.43 4.72
C LEU A 17 -5.18 -6.68 5.99
N GLU A 18 -5.37 -7.45 7.05
CA GLU A 18 -5.78 -6.95 8.36
C GLU A 18 -4.56 -6.50 9.18
N PHE A 19 -4.73 -5.36 9.86
CA PHE A 19 -3.79 -4.81 10.82
C PHE A 19 -4.41 -4.91 12.22
N PRO A 20 -4.10 -5.95 13.01
CA PRO A 20 -4.68 -6.08 14.36
C PRO A 20 -4.24 -4.98 15.32
N LYS A 21 -3.06 -4.40 15.08
CA LYS A 21 -2.49 -3.26 15.79
C LYS A 21 -1.67 -2.42 14.82
N PHE A 22 -1.64 -1.10 14.98
CA PHE A 22 -0.93 -0.16 14.09
C PHE A 22 0.58 -0.38 13.96
N ARG A 23 1.18 -1.15 14.88
CA ARG A 23 2.61 -1.50 14.88
C ARG A 23 2.92 -2.76 14.06
N ASP A 24 1.91 -3.41 13.51
CA ASP A 24 2.09 -4.62 12.70
C ASP A 24 2.48 -4.27 11.26
N GLY A 25 3.77 -4.40 10.95
CA GLY A 25 4.30 -4.08 9.62
C GLY A 25 4.11 -5.17 8.56
N ARG A 26 3.64 -6.38 8.91
CA ARG A 26 3.64 -7.53 7.96
C ARG A 26 2.78 -7.28 6.73
N GLY A 27 1.68 -6.54 6.89
CA GLY A 27 0.79 -6.15 5.79
C GLY A 27 1.52 -5.41 4.67
N PHE A 28 2.53 -4.59 4.98
CA PHE A 28 3.33 -3.88 3.97
C PHE A 28 4.16 -4.84 3.11
N SER A 29 4.85 -5.79 3.76
CA SER A 29 5.63 -6.80 3.05
C SER A 29 4.73 -7.70 2.21
N TRP A 30 3.56 -8.06 2.71
CA TRP A 30 2.58 -8.87 2.01
C TRP A 30 1.97 -8.16 0.80
N ALA A 31 1.58 -6.89 0.91
CA ALA A 31 1.11 -6.09 -0.23
C ALA A 31 2.17 -5.98 -1.33
N ARG A 32 3.43 -5.73 -0.94
CA ARG A 32 4.55 -5.68 -1.90
C ARG A 32 4.74 -7.02 -2.59
N LEU A 33 4.65 -8.12 -1.85
CA LEU A 33 4.80 -9.47 -2.39
C LEU A 33 3.68 -9.80 -3.38
N LEU A 34 2.44 -9.47 -3.04
CA LEU A 34 1.27 -9.61 -3.91
C LEU A 34 1.50 -8.89 -5.24
N ARG A 35 1.97 -7.65 -5.23
CA ARG A 35 2.19 -6.87 -6.47
C ARG A 35 3.40 -7.32 -7.29
N THR A 36 4.49 -7.69 -6.62
CA THR A 36 5.77 -7.93 -7.30
C THR A 36 5.98 -9.41 -7.63
N ARG A 37 6.00 -10.29 -6.63
CA ARG A 37 6.32 -11.72 -6.82
C ARG A 37 5.14 -12.50 -7.37
N LEU A 38 3.94 -12.22 -6.88
CA LEU A 38 2.72 -12.93 -7.26
C LEU A 38 1.94 -12.25 -8.39
N GLY A 39 2.38 -11.08 -8.85
CA GLY A 39 1.76 -10.37 -9.97
C GLY A 39 0.27 -10.03 -9.79
N PHE A 40 -0.25 -10.03 -8.57
CA PHE A 40 -1.67 -9.84 -8.27
C PHE A 40 -2.19 -8.48 -8.77
N LYS A 41 -3.26 -8.53 -9.58
CA LYS A 41 -3.85 -7.35 -10.23
C LYS A 41 -5.16 -6.89 -9.59
N GLY A 42 -5.75 -7.70 -8.72
CA GLY A 42 -6.97 -7.33 -8.00
C GLY A 42 -6.72 -6.25 -6.94
N GLN A 43 -7.78 -5.92 -6.20
CA GLN A 43 -7.75 -4.93 -5.14
C GLN A 43 -6.98 -5.46 -3.92
N VAL A 44 -6.12 -4.65 -3.32
CA VAL A 44 -5.45 -4.92 -2.04
C VAL A 44 -5.96 -3.91 -1.02
N ARG A 45 -6.80 -4.38 -0.09
CA ARG A 45 -7.47 -3.55 0.91
C ARG A 45 -6.81 -3.65 2.27
N ALA A 46 -6.53 -2.51 2.89
CA ALA A 46 -6.14 -2.43 4.30
C ALA A 46 -7.38 -2.33 5.19
N VAL A 47 -7.41 -3.11 6.27
CA VAL A 47 -8.47 -3.06 7.30
C VAL A 47 -7.87 -3.14 8.70
N GLY A 48 -8.61 -2.68 9.71
CA GLY A 48 -8.18 -2.73 11.11
C GLY A 48 -7.48 -1.45 11.57
N ASP A 49 -6.56 -1.61 12.50
CA ASP A 49 -5.85 -0.52 13.18
C ASP A 49 -4.62 -0.11 12.35
N PHE A 50 -4.80 0.81 11.41
CA PHE A 50 -3.72 1.52 10.73
C PHE A 50 -3.91 3.03 10.84
N LEU A 51 -2.82 3.77 10.79
CA LEU A 51 -2.82 5.21 11.00
C LEU A 51 -2.98 5.97 9.68
N TYR A 52 -3.50 7.20 9.76
CA TYR A 52 -3.65 8.11 8.63
C TYR A 52 -2.31 8.37 7.90
N ASP A 53 -1.23 8.60 8.66
CA ASP A 53 0.12 8.87 8.14
C ASP A 53 0.73 7.67 7.40
N GLN A 54 0.25 6.46 7.68
CA GLN A 54 0.67 5.24 7.02
C GLN A 54 0.03 5.06 5.64
N ILE A 55 -1.07 5.75 5.32
CA ILE A 55 -1.81 5.56 4.05
C ILE A 55 -0.93 5.81 2.83
N ALA A 56 -0.13 6.89 2.85
CA ALA A 56 0.82 7.18 1.78
C ALA A 56 1.76 5.99 1.57
N HIS A 57 2.38 5.50 2.64
CA HIS A 57 3.31 4.36 2.59
C HIS A 57 2.64 3.06 2.14
N GLN A 58 1.42 2.79 2.59
CA GLN A 58 0.62 1.65 2.15
C GLN A 58 0.37 1.70 0.65
N ARG A 59 -0.04 2.87 0.12
CA ARG A 59 -0.22 3.06 -1.33
C ARG A 59 1.06 2.72 -2.09
N ARG A 60 2.22 3.14 -1.58
CA ARG A 60 3.52 2.90 -2.24
C ARG A 60 3.88 1.43 -2.36
N VAL A 61 3.45 0.58 -1.43
CA VAL A 61 3.79 -0.86 -1.44
C VAL A 61 2.77 -1.72 -2.16
N GLY A 62 1.58 -1.20 -2.47
CA GLY A 62 0.62 -1.88 -3.34
C GLY A 62 -0.84 -1.84 -2.91
N PHE A 63 -1.16 -1.19 -1.80
CA PHE A 63 -2.55 -0.99 -1.37
C PHE A 63 -3.27 0.00 -2.31
N ASP A 64 -4.56 -0.26 -2.54
CA ASP A 64 -5.42 0.58 -3.38
C ASP A 64 -6.82 0.80 -2.80
N ALA A 65 -7.13 0.18 -1.66
CA ALA A 65 -8.36 0.40 -0.91
C ALA A 65 -8.09 0.39 0.60
N TRP A 66 -8.92 1.12 1.35
CA TRP A 66 -8.84 1.23 2.80
C TRP A 66 -10.24 1.17 3.38
N GLU A 67 -10.43 0.34 4.40
CA GLU A 67 -11.59 0.43 5.28
C GLU A 67 -11.24 1.37 6.42
N VAL A 68 -11.97 2.47 6.50
CA VAL A 68 -11.66 3.60 7.38
C VAL A 68 -12.76 3.80 8.41
N ALA A 69 -12.43 4.39 9.55
CA ALA A 69 -13.39 4.68 10.61
C ALA A 69 -14.46 5.70 10.18
N ASN A 70 -15.58 5.68 10.89
CA ASN A 70 -16.66 6.66 10.69
C ASN A 70 -16.13 8.09 10.86
N GLY A 71 -16.47 8.96 9.90
CA GLY A 71 -16.01 10.35 9.86
C GLY A 71 -14.76 10.59 9.04
N PHE A 72 -14.06 9.53 8.59
CA PHE A 72 -12.98 9.68 7.61
C PHE A 72 -13.55 10.05 6.24
N THR A 73 -13.15 11.19 5.69
CA THR A 73 -13.71 11.71 4.45
C THR A 73 -12.84 11.38 3.24
N PRO A 74 -13.39 11.42 2.01
CA PRO A 74 -12.56 11.36 0.80
C PRO A 74 -11.50 12.47 0.71
N GLY A 75 -11.76 13.63 1.33
CA GLY A 75 -10.79 14.72 1.44
C GLY A 75 -9.59 14.37 2.31
N ASP A 76 -9.82 13.64 3.41
CA ASP A 76 -8.75 13.11 4.26
C ASP A 76 -7.92 12.07 3.51
N LEU A 77 -8.56 11.18 2.74
CA LEU A 77 -7.83 10.23 1.88
C LEU A 77 -6.93 10.98 0.89
N HIS A 78 -7.48 11.99 0.21
CA HIS A 78 -6.74 12.78 -0.75
C HIS A 78 -5.54 13.47 -0.10
N ARG A 79 -5.72 14.04 1.10
CA ARG A 79 -4.62 14.67 1.84
C ARG A 79 -3.56 13.63 2.22
N ALA A 80 -3.96 12.50 2.80
CA ALA A 80 -3.05 11.44 3.25
C ALA A 80 -2.17 10.92 2.10
N LEU A 81 -2.76 10.73 0.91
CA LEU A 81 -2.04 10.24 -0.27
C LEU A 81 -1.04 11.26 -0.85
N ASN A 82 -1.26 12.56 -0.63
CA ASN A 82 -0.50 13.63 -1.27
C ASN A 82 0.40 14.43 -0.31
N GLU A 83 0.35 14.16 0.99
CA GLU A 83 1.14 14.87 2.00
C GLU A 83 2.66 14.73 1.79
N ILE A 84 3.10 13.58 1.26
CA ILE A 84 4.51 13.30 0.98
C ILE A 84 4.80 13.49 -0.53
N SER A 85 5.32 14.66 -0.88
CA SER A 85 5.66 15.01 -2.27
C SER A 85 6.89 14.27 -2.80
N ASN A 86 7.87 13.99 -1.95
CA ASN A 86 9.15 13.40 -2.32
C ASN A 86 9.43 12.12 -1.55
N VAL A 87 10.00 11.12 -2.23
CA VAL A 87 10.31 9.82 -1.63
C VAL A 87 11.79 9.53 -1.69
N TYR A 88 12.34 8.96 -0.62
CA TYR A 88 13.77 8.65 -0.55
C TYR A 88 14.13 7.30 -1.16
N GLN A 89 13.22 6.33 -1.09
CA GLN A 89 13.47 4.94 -1.47
C GLN A 89 12.54 4.52 -2.61
N PRO A 90 12.98 3.66 -3.54
CA PRO A 90 12.11 3.11 -4.57
C PRO A 90 11.04 2.19 -3.96
N SER A 91 9.86 2.14 -4.57
CA SER A 91 8.80 1.22 -4.16
C SER A 91 8.03 0.67 -5.37
N ALA A 92 7.02 -0.17 -5.13
CA ALA A 92 6.18 -0.77 -6.17
C ALA A 92 5.35 0.28 -6.95
N ASP A 93 5.27 1.51 -6.46
CA ASP A 93 4.63 2.66 -7.11
C ASP A 93 5.40 3.26 -8.29
N GLY A 94 6.67 2.88 -8.49
CA GLY A 94 7.51 3.40 -9.57
C GLY A 94 7.85 4.90 -9.46
N ARG A 95 7.56 5.56 -8.33
CA ARG A 95 7.87 6.99 -8.14
C ARG A 95 9.39 7.20 -8.16
N LYS A 96 9.83 8.22 -8.91
CA LYS A 96 11.23 8.67 -8.87
C LYS A 96 11.58 9.12 -7.46
N THR A 97 12.72 8.64 -6.96
CA THR A 97 13.28 9.08 -5.69
C THR A 97 13.84 10.49 -5.78
N ILE A 98 13.96 11.17 -4.63
CA ILE A 98 14.55 12.51 -4.55
C ILE A 98 15.98 12.55 -5.11
N ARG A 99 16.75 11.47 -4.93
CA ARG A 99 18.09 11.34 -5.52
C ARG A 99 18.03 11.35 -7.05
N GLN A 100 17.10 10.61 -7.65
CA GLN A 100 16.93 10.58 -9.10
C GLN A 100 16.42 11.91 -9.66
N LEU A 101 15.50 12.57 -8.94
CA LEU A 101 15.01 13.90 -9.32
C LEU A 101 16.14 14.94 -9.33
N ARG A 102 16.98 14.95 -8.28
CA ARG A 102 18.15 15.85 -8.20
C ARG A 102 19.21 15.59 -9.25
N ALA A 103 19.39 14.34 -9.67
CA ALA A 103 20.34 13.99 -10.73
C ALA A 103 19.84 14.35 -12.15
N SER A 104 18.54 14.68 -12.30
CA SER A 104 17.91 15.01 -13.58
C SER A 104 17.64 16.51 -13.75
N ALA A 105 18.05 17.33 -12.79
CA ALA A 105 17.87 18.78 -12.76
C ALA A 105 19.21 19.48 -12.99
#